data_AF-A0ABD3PFQ0-F1
#
_entry.id   AF-A0ABD3PFQ0-F1
#
_cell.length_a   1.000
_cell.length_b   1.000
_cell.length_c   1.000
_cell.angle_alpha   90.00
_cell.angle_beta   90.00
_cell.angle_gamma   90.00
#
_symmetry.space_group_name_H-M   'P 1'
#
loop_
_entity.id
_entity.type
_entity.pdbx_description
1 polymer ?
#
loop_
_entity_poly.entity_id
_entity_poly.type
_entity_poly.pdbx_seq_one_letter_code
_entity_poly.pdbx_strand_id
1 'polypeptide(L)'
;MFELVLSLSTYALCESNLGCDLCVSGDFAQALKKFAKATGVFQCLGDDLLPGWMAKSKQHAEMEKESLAETRVGVSAALTSLHMAMSQQMAIAAILVKRVVPNYALVGKLCLGVAVELESFVSTMRSKASVHMARLEPSFLTLVTFSINVQRALSLYFLSRHLWNSSEFGVAISALSEATVAMRTRSSPTGRGLPEIEEKGPLQVLSREVADFRLHMECLLTSWEKDNSLVYFDKVPPSVPSDKALKPIQLNKIDEFHLEERDHLPFSIPGAKSNVASASPPPSYNQAIMNDSQIAANNRNRSDSDLARELHEKLNSETDHSSFHGSA
;
A
#
# COMPACT_ATOMS: atom_id res chain seq x y z
N MET A 1 -18.46 -8.94 22.27
CA MET A 1 -18.29 -8.75 20.81
C MET A 1 -18.05 -7.29 20.46
N PHE A 2 -18.97 -6.37 20.78
CA PHE A 2 -18.76 -4.93 20.60
C PHE A 2 -17.40 -4.45 21.13
N GLU A 3 -17.08 -4.73 22.39
CA GLU A 3 -15.81 -4.34 23.01
C GLU A 3 -14.59 -4.89 22.29
N LEU A 4 -14.66 -6.14 21.81
CA LEU A 4 -13.58 -6.78 21.05
C LEU A 4 -13.36 -6.07 19.71
N VAL A 5 -14.44 -5.77 18.98
CA VAL A 5 -14.38 -5.05 17.70
C VAL A 5 -13.76 -3.67 17.88
N LEU A 6 -14.17 -2.93 18.92
CA LEU A 6 -13.59 -1.61 19.21
C LEU A 6 -12.12 -1.73 19.60
N SER A 7 -11.77 -2.68 20.47
CA SER A 7 -10.38 -2.92 20.89
C SER A 7 -9.48 -3.22 19.70
N LEU A 8 -9.92 -4.08 18.77
CA LEU A 8 -9.17 -4.40 17.55
C LEU A 8 -9.07 -3.21 16.59
N SER A 9 -10.16 -2.46 16.40
CA SER A 9 -10.15 -1.26 15.56
C SER A 9 -9.20 -0.21 16.10
N THR A 10 -9.24 0.06 17.41
CA THR A 10 -8.30 0.96 18.08
C THR A 10 -6.86 0.47 17.98
N TYR A 11 -6.63 -0.84 18.09
CA TYR A 11 -5.32 -1.44 17.89
C TYR A 11 -4.78 -1.21 16.47
N ALA A 12 -5.59 -1.46 15.44
CA ALA A 12 -5.21 -1.22 14.06
C ALA A 12 -4.86 0.26 13.80
N LEU A 13 -5.67 1.18 14.35
CA LEU A 13 -5.41 2.62 14.26
C LEU A 13 -4.12 3.03 15.02
N CYS A 14 -3.83 2.38 16.14
CA CYS A 14 -2.57 2.59 16.87
C CYS A 14 -1.36 2.15 16.03
N GLU A 15 -1.40 0.96 15.42
CA GLU A 15 -0.34 0.51 14.51
C GLU A 15 -0.21 1.45 13.30
N SER A 16 -1.31 1.95 12.74
CA SER A 16 -1.30 2.96 11.67
C SER A 16 -0.61 4.27 12.10
N ASN A 17 -0.92 4.78 13.29
CA ASN A 17 -0.25 5.97 13.84
C ASN A 17 1.25 5.76 14.03
N LEU A 18 1.67 4.61 14.57
CA LEU A 18 3.09 4.25 14.66
C LEU A 18 3.74 4.17 13.27
N GLY A 19 3.01 3.68 12.27
CA GLY A 19 3.43 3.70 10.87
C GLY A 19 3.71 5.13 10.38
N CYS A 20 2.81 6.07 10.66
CA CYS A 20 2.98 7.49 10.32
C CYS A 20 4.22 8.11 10.99
N ASP A 21 4.46 7.84 12.28
CA ASP A 21 5.65 8.32 12.99
C ASP A 21 6.95 7.79 12.34
N LEU A 22 6.95 6.52 11.96
CA LEU A 22 8.07 5.89 11.26
C LEU A 22 8.29 6.50 9.87
N CYS A 23 7.22 6.82 9.12
CA CYS A 23 7.32 7.56 7.85
C CYS A 23 8.04 8.89 8.02
N VAL A 24 7.68 9.66 9.05
CA VAL A 24 8.30 10.96 9.35
C VAL A 24 9.78 10.80 9.70
N SER A 25 10.14 9.70 10.38
CA SER A 25 11.54 9.38 10.68
C SER A 25 12.35 8.83 9.49
N GLY A 26 11.68 8.51 8.37
CA GLY A 26 12.30 7.93 7.18
C GLY A 26 12.50 6.40 7.24
N ASP A 27 11.98 5.72 8.26
CA ASP A 27 12.01 4.24 8.37
C ASP A 27 10.82 3.61 7.64
N PHE A 28 10.89 3.66 6.31
CA PHE A 28 9.82 3.16 5.44
C PHE A 28 9.63 1.63 5.53
N ALA A 29 10.69 0.88 5.85
CA ALA A 29 10.60 -0.57 5.97
C ALA A 29 9.82 -1.00 7.21
N GLN A 30 9.99 -0.31 8.35
CA GLN A 30 9.16 -0.56 9.52
C GLN A 30 7.75 0.02 9.36
N ALA A 31 7.60 1.20 8.76
CA ALA A 31 6.30 1.80 8.49
C ALA A 31 5.40 0.88 7.64
N LEU A 32 5.98 0.26 6.61
CA LEU A 32 5.34 -0.80 5.80
C LEU A 32 4.70 -1.88 6.69
N LYS A 33 5.48 -2.47 7.60
CA LYS A 33 5.03 -3.56 8.48
C LYS A 33 3.89 -3.11 9.39
N LYS A 34 3.95 -1.88 9.89
CA LYS A 34 2.88 -1.27 10.71
C LYS A 34 1.58 -1.13 9.94
N PHE A 35 1.62 -0.63 8.71
CA PHE A 35 0.43 -0.55 7.87
C PHE A 35 -0.07 -1.93 7.43
N ALA A 36 0.82 -2.87 7.09
CA ALA A 36 0.44 -4.25 6.74
C ALA A 36 -0.31 -4.95 7.89
N LYS A 37 0.14 -4.73 9.12
CA LYS A 37 -0.53 -5.24 10.33
C LYS A 37 -1.90 -4.60 10.55
N ALA A 38 -2.02 -3.29 10.37
CA ALA A 38 -3.32 -2.61 10.43
C ALA A 38 -4.29 -3.15 9.37
N THR A 39 -3.80 -3.40 8.15
CA THR A 39 -4.55 -4.05 7.06
C THR A 39 -5.07 -5.42 7.48
N GLY A 40 -4.22 -6.28 8.08
CA GLY A 40 -4.62 -7.61 8.55
C GLY A 40 -5.72 -7.57 9.62
N VAL A 41 -5.63 -6.63 10.57
CA VAL A 41 -6.66 -6.46 11.60
C VAL A 41 -7.99 -6.02 11.00
N PHE A 42 -8.00 -5.02 10.11
CA PHE A 42 -9.22 -4.58 9.44
C PHE A 42 -9.81 -5.63 8.51
N GLN A 43 -8.96 -6.46 7.89
CA GLN A 43 -9.42 -7.60 7.11
C GLN A 43 -10.13 -8.63 7.99
N CYS A 44 -9.52 -9.07 9.10
CA CYS A 44 -10.15 -9.99 10.05
C CYS A 44 -11.48 -9.43 10.59
N LEU A 45 -11.54 -8.12 10.88
CA LEU A 45 -12.78 -7.46 11.29
C LEU A 45 -13.84 -7.52 10.18
N GLY A 46 -13.48 -7.16 8.95
CA GLY A 46 -14.40 -7.06 7.81
C GLY A 46 -14.90 -8.41 7.29
N ASP A 47 -14.04 -9.42 7.26
CA ASP A 47 -14.33 -10.70 6.62
C ASP A 47 -14.91 -11.72 7.61
N ASP A 48 -14.45 -11.73 8.87
CA ASP A 48 -14.81 -12.77 9.84
C ASP A 48 -15.73 -12.25 10.95
N LEU A 49 -15.26 -11.25 11.71
CA LEU A 49 -15.86 -10.89 13.00
C LEU A 49 -17.17 -10.09 12.84
N LEU A 50 -17.15 -9.03 12.04
CA LEU A 50 -18.31 -8.16 11.87
C LEU A 50 -19.48 -8.84 11.14
N PRO A 51 -19.28 -9.59 10.04
CA PRO A 51 -20.40 -10.28 9.38
C PRO A 51 -21.11 -11.25 10.32
N GLY A 52 -20.34 -12.06 11.06
CA GLY A 52 -20.89 -13.04 12.00
C GLY A 52 -21.64 -12.39 13.17
N TRP A 53 -21.17 -11.24 13.66
CA TRP A 53 -21.84 -10.49 14.72
C TRP A 53 -23.11 -9.78 14.23
N MET A 54 -23.04 -9.12 13.08
CA MET A 54 -24.17 -8.41 12.48
C MET A 54 -25.32 -9.35 12.11
N ALA A 55 -25.01 -10.56 11.62
CA ALA A 55 -26.02 -11.57 11.31
C ALA A 55 -26.86 -11.99 12.53
N LYS A 56 -26.30 -11.85 13.75
CA LYS A 56 -26.95 -12.25 15.01
C LYS A 56 -27.64 -11.10 15.75
N SER A 57 -27.48 -9.85 15.31
CA SER A 57 -28.02 -8.68 16.01
C SER A 57 -29.03 -7.89 15.18
N LYS A 58 -30.32 -7.96 15.57
CA LYS A 58 -31.39 -7.15 14.96
C LYS A 58 -31.16 -5.65 15.17
N GLN A 59 -30.61 -5.27 16.31
CA GLN A 59 -30.39 -3.87 16.70
C GLN A 59 -29.35 -3.16 15.80
N HIS A 60 -28.36 -3.90 15.27
CA HIS A 60 -27.36 -3.32 14.36
C HIS A 60 -27.89 -2.97 12.97
N ALA A 61 -28.93 -3.67 12.51
CA ALA A 61 -29.61 -3.39 11.25
C ALA A 61 -30.45 -2.10 11.35
N GLU A 62 -31.02 -1.84 12.53
CA GLU A 62 -31.91 -0.68 12.76
C GLU A 62 -31.14 0.61 13.09
N MET A 63 -29.92 0.50 13.66
CA MET A 63 -29.11 1.64 14.11
C MET A 63 -28.00 2.07 13.11
N GLU A 64 -28.22 1.92 11.80
CA GLU A 64 -27.20 2.25 10.78
C GLU A 64 -26.66 3.68 10.88
N LYS A 65 -27.54 4.64 11.17
CA LYS A 65 -27.15 6.06 11.30
C LYS A 65 -26.46 6.39 12.62
N GLU A 66 -26.66 5.59 13.67
CA GLU A 66 -26.21 5.89 15.02
C GLU A 66 -24.99 5.08 15.44
N SER A 67 -24.70 4.00 14.72
CA SER A 67 -23.52 3.16 14.99
C SER A 67 -22.20 3.88 14.77
N LEU A 68 -21.20 3.38 15.50
CA LEU A 68 -19.80 3.72 15.33
C LEU A 68 -19.25 3.16 14.01
N ALA A 69 -18.36 3.90 13.36
CA ALA A 69 -17.84 3.55 12.04
C ALA A 69 -17.06 2.23 12.07
N GLU A 70 -16.30 2.03 13.13
CA GLU A 70 -15.47 0.87 13.45
C GLU A 70 -16.28 -0.44 13.50
N THR A 71 -17.58 -0.36 13.74
CA THR A 71 -18.48 -1.52 13.83
C THR A 71 -19.10 -1.93 12.49
N ARG A 72 -18.71 -1.30 11.38
CA ARG A 72 -19.30 -1.53 10.06
C ARG A 72 -18.36 -2.28 9.13
N VAL A 73 -18.88 -3.35 8.52
CA VAL A 73 -18.18 -4.17 7.52
C VAL A 73 -17.66 -3.30 6.37
N GLY A 74 -18.48 -2.37 5.86
CA GLY A 74 -18.09 -1.47 4.77
C GLY A 74 -16.93 -0.54 5.14
N VAL A 75 -16.87 -0.06 6.38
CA VAL A 75 -15.77 0.78 6.85
C VAL A 75 -14.51 -0.04 7.03
N SER A 76 -14.60 -1.23 7.65
CA SER A 76 -13.44 -2.12 7.81
C SER A 76 -12.84 -2.53 6.46
N ALA A 77 -13.68 -2.96 5.52
CA ALA A 77 -13.25 -3.30 4.17
C ALA A 77 -12.58 -2.12 3.44
N ALA A 78 -13.11 -0.90 3.60
CA ALA A 78 -12.49 0.29 3.03
C ALA A 78 -11.12 0.56 3.69
N LEU A 79 -11.04 0.50 5.02
CA LEU A 79 -9.79 0.73 5.75
C LEU A 79 -8.72 -0.33 5.42
N THR A 80 -9.10 -1.57 5.08
CA THR A 80 -8.19 -2.56 4.52
C THR A 80 -7.53 -2.04 3.25
N SER A 81 -8.30 -1.53 2.27
CA SER A 81 -7.74 -0.94 1.05
C SER A 81 -6.86 0.28 1.32
N LEU A 82 -7.27 1.16 2.24
CA LEU A 82 -6.49 2.34 2.60
C LEU A 82 -5.11 1.97 3.16
N HIS A 83 -5.07 1.09 4.16
CA HIS A 83 -3.80 0.69 4.79
C HIS A 83 -2.95 -0.19 3.86
N MET A 84 -3.58 -0.96 2.96
CA MET A 84 -2.86 -1.64 1.88
C MET A 84 -2.16 -0.64 0.95
N ALA A 85 -2.86 0.42 0.54
CA ALA A 85 -2.26 1.47 -0.27
C ALA A 85 -1.08 2.14 0.45
N MET A 86 -1.24 2.48 1.73
CA MET A 86 -0.19 3.10 2.55
C MET A 86 1.02 2.18 2.72
N SER A 87 0.79 0.90 3.03
CA SER A 87 1.82 -0.14 3.09
C SER A 87 2.61 -0.18 1.78
N GLN A 88 1.92 -0.30 0.65
CA GLN A 88 2.57 -0.36 -0.66
C GLN A 88 3.33 0.94 -1.02
N GLN A 89 2.82 2.12 -0.63
CA GLN A 89 3.57 3.37 -0.76
C GLN A 89 4.90 3.33 0.02
N MET A 90 4.91 2.76 1.22
CA MET A 90 6.12 2.61 2.01
C MET A 90 7.11 1.62 1.40
N ALA A 91 6.63 0.53 0.79
CA ALA A 91 7.51 -0.36 0.01
C ALA A 91 8.18 0.39 -1.15
N ILE A 92 7.43 1.21 -1.89
CA ILE A 92 7.97 2.03 -2.98
C ILE A 92 9.02 3.01 -2.43
N ALA A 93 8.72 3.71 -1.34
CA ALA A 93 9.66 4.64 -0.71
C ALA A 93 10.95 3.93 -0.27
N ALA A 94 10.84 2.75 0.37
CA ALA A 94 11.99 1.95 0.78
C ALA A 94 12.87 1.52 -0.41
N ILE A 95 12.27 1.22 -1.58
CA ILE A 95 13.02 0.93 -2.81
C ILE A 95 13.76 2.17 -3.30
N LEU A 96 13.07 3.32 -3.35
CA LEU A 96 13.61 4.55 -3.94
C LEU A 96 14.70 5.21 -3.09
N VAL A 97 14.69 5.00 -1.77
CA VAL A 97 15.75 5.51 -0.87
C VAL A 97 17.05 4.70 -1.01
N LYS A 98 16.97 3.43 -1.43
CA LYS A 98 18.17 2.64 -1.72
C LYS A 98 18.91 3.30 -2.90
N ARG A 99 20.23 3.50 -2.78
CA ARG A 99 21.09 4.16 -3.80
C ARG A 99 21.32 3.30 -5.06
N VAL A 100 20.41 2.39 -5.37
CA VAL A 100 20.49 1.47 -6.50
C VAL A 100 19.44 1.88 -7.52
N VAL A 101 19.75 1.75 -8.81
CA VAL A 101 18.77 2.00 -9.87
C VAL A 101 17.63 0.99 -9.72
N PRO A 102 16.39 1.43 -9.46
CA PRO A 102 15.29 0.52 -9.25
C PRO A 102 14.84 -0.10 -10.57
N ASN A 103 14.14 -1.24 -10.48
CA ASN A 103 13.39 -1.76 -11.62
C ASN A 103 12.17 -0.83 -11.86
N TYR A 104 12.31 0.10 -12.79
CA TYR A 104 11.27 1.09 -13.08
C TYR A 104 9.93 0.47 -13.49
N ALA A 105 9.93 -0.66 -14.22
CA ALA A 105 8.69 -1.34 -14.56
C ALA A 105 7.94 -1.82 -13.31
N LEU A 106 8.65 -2.43 -12.36
CA LEU A 106 8.07 -2.88 -11.10
C LEU A 106 7.56 -1.69 -10.28
N VAL A 107 8.37 -0.63 -10.11
CA VAL A 107 7.96 0.55 -9.34
C VAL A 107 6.71 1.20 -9.96
N GLY A 108 6.65 1.30 -11.29
CA GLY A 108 5.45 1.82 -11.97
C GLY A 108 4.20 0.98 -11.69
N LYS A 109 4.32 -0.36 -11.75
CA LYS A 109 3.20 -1.28 -11.44
C LYS A 109 2.75 -1.17 -9.99
N LEU A 110 3.68 -0.96 -9.06
CA LEU A 110 3.38 -0.72 -7.66
C LEU A 110 2.67 0.64 -7.45
N CYS A 111 3.14 1.73 -8.08
CA CYS A 111 2.43 3.02 -8.04
C CYS A 111 0.98 2.88 -8.56
N LEU A 112 0.79 2.15 -9.66
CA LEU A 112 -0.55 1.90 -10.18
C LEU A 112 -1.41 1.07 -9.22
N GLY A 113 -0.84 0.08 -8.54
CA GLY A 113 -1.52 -0.69 -7.50
C GLY A 113 -1.99 0.17 -6.33
N VAL A 114 -1.17 1.14 -5.88
CA VAL A 114 -1.57 2.10 -4.85
C VAL A 114 -2.79 2.91 -5.30
N ALA A 115 -2.81 3.40 -6.54
CA ALA A 115 -3.94 4.15 -7.06
C ALA A 115 -5.23 3.30 -7.06
N VAL A 116 -5.13 2.03 -7.47
CA VAL A 116 -6.27 1.08 -7.46
C VAL A 116 -6.79 0.85 -6.05
N GLU A 117 -5.92 0.69 -5.05
CA GLU A 117 -6.34 0.50 -3.66
C GLU A 117 -7.03 1.75 -3.08
N LEU A 118 -6.50 2.94 -3.34
CA LEU A 118 -7.15 4.18 -2.91
C LEU A 118 -8.52 4.39 -3.59
N GLU A 119 -8.66 3.99 -4.85
CA GLU A 119 -9.97 3.99 -5.52
C GLU A 119 -10.92 2.96 -4.92
N SER A 120 -10.42 1.79 -4.57
CA SER A 120 -11.18 0.75 -3.86
C SER A 120 -11.66 1.26 -2.51
N PHE A 121 -10.83 1.97 -1.75
CA PHE A 121 -11.22 2.68 -0.52
C PHE A 121 -12.37 3.66 -0.78
N VAL A 122 -12.23 4.59 -1.73
CA VAL A 122 -13.27 5.60 -2.02
C VAL A 122 -14.57 4.94 -2.50
N SER A 123 -14.47 3.95 -3.39
CA SER A 123 -15.62 3.22 -3.94
C SER A 123 -16.36 2.46 -2.84
N THR A 124 -15.63 1.79 -1.95
CA THR A 124 -16.18 1.04 -0.81
C THR A 124 -16.83 1.96 0.21
N MET A 125 -16.17 3.08 0.56
CA MET A 125 -16.77 4.10 1.44
C MET A 125 -18.08 4.64 0.85
N ARG A 126 -18.11 4.93 -0.45
CA ARG A 126 -19.32 5.45 -1.11
C ARG A 126 -20.46 4.44 -1.20
N SER A 127 -20.15 3.18 -1.51
CA SER A 127 -21.17 2.15 -1.78
C SER A 127 -21.63 1.41 -0.52
N LYS A 128 -20.74 1.17 0.45
CA LYS A 128 -21.00 0.34 1.63
C LYS A 128 -20.95 1.10 2.96
N ALA A 129 -20.49 2.35 2.98
CA ALA A 129 -20.35 3.13 4.20
C ALA A 129 -20.63 4.63 3.99
N SER A 130 -21.63 4.96 3.15
CA SER A 130 -21.91 6.33 2.70
C SER A 130 -22.19 7.30 3.86
N VAL A 131 -22.92 6.84 4.87
CA VAL A 131 -23.22 7.61 6.10
C VAL A 131 -21.92 7.98 6.84
N HIS A 132 -20.94 7.09 6.86
CA HIS A 132 -19.65 7.33 7.51
C HIS A 132 -18.71 8.15 6.64
N MET A 133 -18.79 8.02 5.31
CA MET A 133 -18.02 8.85 4.38
C MET A 133 -18.32 10.34 4.59
N ALA A 134 -19.58 10.70 4.85
CA ALA A 134 -19.98 12.08 5.14
C ALA A 134 -19.39 12.64 6.46
N ARG A 135 -18.85 11.77 7.33
CA ARG A 135 -18.20 12.15 8.59
C ARG A 135 -16.68 12.30 8.45
N LEU A 136 -16.10 11.85 7.34
CA LEU A 136 -14.67 12.03 7.09
C LEU A 136 -14.37 13.50 6.83
N GLU A 137 -13.18 13.94 7.25
CA GLU A 137 -12.73 15.29 6.97
C GLU A 137 -12.62 15.52 5.45
N PRO A 138 -13.20 16.61 4.91
CA PRO A 138 -13.09 16.93 3.49
C PRO A 138 -11.63 17.04 2.98
N SER A 139 -10.72 17.52 3.83
CA SER A 139 -9.28 17.61 3.54
C SER A 139 -8.67 16.24 3.28
N PHE A 140 -9.07 15.22 4.05
CA PHE A 140 -8.59 13.85 3.88
C PHE A 140 -9.05 13.26 2.54
N LEU A 141 -10.32 13.45 2.16
CA LEU A 141 -10.81 13.00 0.85
C LEU A 141 -10.14 13.73 -0.32
N THR A 142 -9.79 15.00 -0.11
CA THR A 142 -9.00 15.80 -1.06
C THR A 142 -7.60 15.19 -1.22
N LEU A 143 -6.93 14.85 -0.12
CA LEU A 143 -5.63 14.17 -0.12
C LEU A 143 -5.68 12.80 -0.80
N VAL A 144 -6.70 11.98 -0.54
CA VAL A 144 -6.87 10.68 -1.19
C VAL A 144 -7.03 10.83 -2.71
N THR A 145 -7.90 11.75 -3.14
CA THR A 145 -8.14 12.03 -4.56
C THR A 145 -6.88 12.57 -5.24
N PHE A 146 -6.16 13.46 -4.58
CA PHE A 146 -4.87 13.96 -5.04
C PHE A 146 -3.86 12.82 -5.20
N SER A 147 -3.75 11.96 -4.18
CA SER A 147 -2.82 10.83 -4.15
C SER A 147 -3.10 9.82 -5.26
N ILE A 148 -4.36 9.50 -5.57
CA ILE A 148 -4.73 8.63 -6.70
C ILE A 148 -4.14 9.17 -8.01
N ASN A 149 -4.26 10.47 -8.27
CA ASN A 149 -3.79 11.07 -9.51
C ASN A 149 -2.25 11.16 -9.57
N VAL A 150 -1.61 11.51 -8.45
CA VAL A 150 -0.14 11.50 -8.35
C VAL A 150 0.42 10.10 -8.60
N GLN A 151 -0.16 9.05 -8.00
CA GLN A 151 0.31 7.68 -8.17
C GLN A 151 0.14 7.17 -9.60
N ARG A 152 -0.93 7.57 -10.30
CA ARG A 152 -1.09 7.30 -11.73
C ARG A 152 -0.02 7.98 -12.57
N ALA A 153 0.27 9.24 -12.28
CA ALA A 153 1.31 9.98 -13.00
C ALA A 153 2.71 9.40 -12.73
N LEU A 154 3.00 9.01 -11.48
CA LEU A 154 4.23 8.30 -11.12
C LEU A 154 4.35 6.95 -11.84
N SER A 155 3.24 6.21 -11.99
CA SER A 155 3.22 4.98 -12.79
C SER A 155 3.64 5.23 -14.24
N LEU A 156 3.11 6.28 -14.88
CA LEU A 156 3.48 6.65 -16.26
C LEU A 156 4.93 7.15 -16.34
N TYR A 157 5.39 7.91 -15.34
CA TYR A 157 6.78 8.34 -15.23
C TYR A 157 7.74 7.15 -15.15
N PHE A 158 7.46 6.16 -14.30
CA PHE A 158 8.32 4.98 -14.20
C PHE A 158 8.21 4.07 -15.43
N LEU A 159 7.03 3.98 -16.07
CA LEU A 159 6.89 3.32 -17.38
C LEU A 159 7.80 3.98 -18.42
N SER A 160 7.82 5.31 -18.50
CA SER A 160 8.64 6.02 -19.47
C SER A 160 10.14 5.75 -19.26
N ARG A 161 10.59 5.74 -18.01
CA ARG A 161 11.97 5.37 -17.64
C ARG A 161 12.31 3.93 -18.03
N HIS A 162 11.38 3.00 -17.84
CA HIS A 162 11.56 1.62 -18.28
C HIS A 162 11.68 1.50 -19.80
N LEU A 163 10.76 2.11 -20.55
CA LEU A 163 10.75 2.08 -22.02
C LEU A 163 11.99 2.73 -22.61
N TRP A 164 12.46 3.83 -22.01
CA TRP A 164 13.71 4.48 -22.40
C TRP A 164 14.90 3.52 -22.26
N ASN A 165 14.99 2.80 -21.13
CA ASN A 165 16.03 1.80 -20.93
C ASN A 165 15.90 0.59 -21.88
N SER A 166 14.69 0.31 -22.37
CA SER A 166 14.41 -0.72 -23.37
C SER A 166 14.60 -0.25 -24.82
N SER A 167 15.13 0.97 -25.03
CA SER A 167 15.33 1.59 -26.35
C SER A 167 14.03 1.78 -27.16
N GLU A 168 12.88 1.93 -26.50
CA GLU A 168 11.60 2.29 -27.12
C GLU A 168 11.36 3.81 -26.96
N PHE A 169 12.23 4.63 -27.55
CA PHE A 169 12.35 6.06 -27.23
C PHE A 169 11.08 6.84 -27.56
N GLY A 170 10.47 6.55 -28.72
CA GLY A 170 9.22 7.20 -29.13
C GLY A 170 8.08 6.97 -28.13
N VAL A 171 7.92 5.73 -27.66
CA VAL A 171 6.87 5.36 -26.69
C VAL A 171 7.21 5.91 -25.30
N ALA A 172 8.48 5.93 -24.91
CA ALA A 172 8.95 6.53 -23.67
C ALA A 172 8.60 8.03 -23.60
N ILE A 173 8.84 8.78 -24.68
CA ILE A 173 8.45 10.21 -24.78
C ILE A 173 6.94 10.38 -24.62
N SER A 174 6.14 9.55 -25.31
CA SER A 174 4.68 9.58 -25.19
C SER A 174 4.22 9.34 -23.74
N ALA A 175 4.78 8.33 -23.06
CA ALA A 175 4.48 8.04 -21.66
C ALA A 175 4.88 9.18 -20.71
N LEU A 176 6.05 9.79 -20.91
CA LEU A 176 6.51 10.92 -20.09
C LEU A 176 5.68 12.19 -20.32
N SER A 177 5.25 12.42 -21.56
CA SER A 177 4.34 13.51 -21.91
C SER A 177 2.98 13.34 -21.22
N GLU A 178 2.40 12.14 -21.27
CA GLU A 178 1.17 11.84 -20.53
C GLU A 178 1.33 11.98 -19.01
N ALA A 179 2.46 11.54 -18.44
CA ALA A 179 2.78 11.73 -17.02
C ALA A 179 2.84 13.23 -16.65
N THR A 180 3.46 14.04 -17.50
CA THR A 180 3.56 15.49 -17.31
C THR A 180 2.19 16.15 -17.34
N VAL A 181 1.33 15.78 -18.30
CA VAL A 181 -0.06 16.26 -18.35
C VAL A 181 -0.85 15.84 -17.12
N ALA A 182 -0.68 14.60 -16.65
CA ALA A 182 -1.36 14.10 -15.45
C ALA A 182 -0.91 14.81 -14.15
N MET A 183 0.34 15.29 -14.08
CA MET A 183 0.82 16.06 -12.94
C MET A 183 0.44 17.54 -13.01
N ARG A 184 0.08 18.11 -14.16
CA ARG A 184 -0.31 19.52 -14.28
C ARG A 184 -1.57 19.84 -13.49
N THR A 185 -1.74 21.09 -13.09
CA THR A 185 -2.97 21.54 -12.46
C THR A 185 -4.11 21.46 -13.47
N ARG A 186 -5.21 20.79 -13.11
CA ARG A 186 -6.39 20.66 -13.96
C ARG A 186 -7.08 22.02 -14.12
N SER A 187 -7.56 22.31 -15.32
CA SER A 187 -8.33 23.53 -15.61
C SER A 187 -9.80 23.45 -15.17
N SER A 188 -10.30 22.25 -14.88
CA SER A 188 -11.67 22.03 -14.41
C SER A 188 -11.75 20.84 -13.44
N PRO A 189 -12.78 20.75 -12.58
CA PRO A 189 -12.96 19.63 -11.64
C PRO A 189 -13.02 18.25 -12.29
N THR A 190 -13.42 18.18 -13.58
CA THR A 190 -13.52 16.94 -14.37
C THR A 190 -12.35 16.77 -15.35
N GLY A 191 -11.45 17.75 -15.43
CA GLY A 191 -10.29 17.72 -16.32
C GLY A 191 -9.22 16.74 -15.83
N ARG A 192 -8.34 16.34 -16.76
CA ARG A 192 -7.10 15.62 -16.42
C ARG A 192 -6.16 16.55 -15.66
N GLY A 193 -5.43 16.00 -14.69
CA GLY A 193 -4.46 16.74 -13.88
C GLY A 193 -4.74 16.64 -12.38
N LEU A 194 -3.87 17.26 -11.60
CA LEU A 194 -4.01 17.42 -10.16
C LEU A 194 -4.97 18.58 -9.83
N PRO A 195 -5.73 18.52 -8.73
CA PRO A 195 -6.41 19.71 -8.21
C PRO A 195 -5.40 20.82 -7.91
N GLU A 196 -5.87 22.07 -7.94
CA GLU A 196 -5.08 23.21 -7.53
C GLU A 196 -4.68 23.07 -6.05
N ILE A 197 -3.41 23.32 -5.74
CA ILE A 197 -2.90 23.31 -4.38
C ILE A 197 -3.03 24.73 -3.84
N GLU A 198 -4.07 24.95 -3.03
CA GLU A 198 -4.33 26.23 -2.41
C GLU A 198 -3.23 26.62 -1.42
N GLU A 199 -2.84 27.90 -1.38
CA GLU A 199 -1.77 28.42 -0.52
C GLU A 199 -2.02 28.23 0.99
N LYS A 200 -3.26 27.97 1.41
CA LYS A 200 -3.61 27.69 2.81
C LYS A 200 -4.38 26.37 2.96
N GLY A 201 -4.33 25.55 1.91
CA GLY A 201 -5.04 24.28 1.87
C GLY A 201 -4.25 23.16 2.56
N PRO A 202 -4.90 22.02 2.81
CA PRO A 202 -4.28 20.86 3.45
C PRO A 202 -3.12 20.26 2.63
N LEU A 203 -3.05 20.56 1.33
CA LEU A 203 -2.01 20.09 0.42
C LEU A 203 -0.82 21.05 0.28
N GLN A 204 -0.84 22.20 0.97
CA GLN A 204 0.21 23.22 0.83
C GLN A 204 1.62 22.65 1.08
N VAL A 205 1.74 21.72 2.02
CA VAL A 205 3.02 21.07 2.38
C VAL A 205 3.66 20.35 1.18
N LEU A 206 2.86 19.87 0.23
CA LEU A 206 3.32 19.15 -0.96
C LEU A 206 3.58 20.08 -2.16
N SER A 207 3.24 21.37 -2.06
CA SER A 207 3.30 22.32 -3.18
C SER A 207 4.68 22.39 -3.83
N ARG A 208 5.73 22.50 -3.01
CA ARG A 208 7.12 22.56 -3.47
C ARG A 208 7.55 21.27 -4.15
N GLU A 209 7.30 20.12 -3.52
CA GLU A 209 7.70 18.81 -4.04
C GLU A 209 7.04 18.52 -5.39
N VAL A 210 5.75 18.87 -5.52
CA VAL A 210 5.00 18.74 -6.78
C VAL A 210 5.55 19.68 -7.85
N ALA A 211 5.90 20.92 -7.50
CA ALA A 211 6.50 21.87 -8.43
C ALA A 211 7.88 21.40 -8.91
N ASP A 212 8.73 20.95 -8.00
CA ASP A 212 10.07 20.44 -8.28
C ASP A 212 9.98 19.20 -9.19
N PHE A 213 9.04 18.29 -8.93
CA PHE A 213 8.85 17.10 -9.76
C PHE A 213 8.26 17.42 -11.14
N ARG A 214 7.36 18.39 -11.26
CA ARG A 214 6.87 18.89 -12.55
C ARG A 214 8.02 19.45 -13.39
N LEU A 215 8.85 20.30 -12.81
CA LEU A 215 10.02 20.88 -13.47
C LEU A 215 10.98 19.78 -13.95
N HIS A 216 11.26 18.79 -13.11
CA HIS A 216 12.09 17.64 -13.47
C HIS A 216 11.55 16.89 -14.70
N MET A 217 10.26 16.56 -14.72
CA MET A 217 9.66 15.86 -15.87
C MET A 217 9.69 16.71 -17.14
N GLU A 218 9.46 18.02 -17.05
CA GLU A 218 9.50 18.92 -18.21
C GLU A 218 10.93 19.04 -18.78
N CYS A 219 11.94 19.18 -17.93
CA CYS A 219 13.35 19.16 -18.35
C CYS A 219 13.72 17.83 -19.00
N LEU A 220 13.30 16.71 -18.39
CA LEU A 220 13.58 15.37 -18.92
C LEU A 220 12.91 15.15 -20.28
N LEU A 221 11.64 15.56 -20.43
CA LEU A 221 10.88 15.44 -21.67
C LEU A 221 11.54 16.24 -22.80
N THR A 222 11.91 17.50 -22.52
CA THR A 222 12.60 18.36 -23.49
C THR A 222 13.94 17.75 -23.94
N SER A 223 14.69 17.16 -23.00
CA SER A 223 15.95 16.48 -23.32
C SER A 223 15.71 15.26 -24.21
N TRP A 224 14.74 14.41 -23.87
CA TRP A 224 14.44 13.19 -24.62
C TRP A 224 13.89 13.47 -26.01
N GLU A 225 13.04 14.49 -26.16
CA GLU A 225 12.55 14.95 -27.47
C GLU A 225 13.70 15.45 -28.35
N LYS A 226 14.63 16.22 -27.77
CA LYS A 226 15.84 16.68 -28.48
C LYS A 226 16.69 15.50 -28.92
N ASP A 227 17.00 14.57 -28.02
CA ASP A 227 17.81 13.39 -28.34
C ASP A 227 17.13 12.53 -29.40
N ASN A 228 15.82 12.34 -29.32
CA ASN A 228 15.06 11.61 -30.33
C ASN A 228 15.06 12.32 -31.69
N SER A 229 15.00 13.67 -31.72
CA SER A 229 15.05 14.43 -32.97
C SER A 229 16.42 14.50 -33.63
N LEU A 230 17.50 14.24 -32.89
CA LEU A 230 18.89 14.36 -33.36
C LEU A 230 19.60 13.01 -33.52
N VAL A 231 19.21 11.99 -32.75
CA VAL A 231 19.94 10.72 -32.63
C VAL A 231 19.08 9.53 -33.01
N TYR A 232 17.91 9.36 -32.38
CA TYR A 232 17.15 8.09 -32.47
C TYR A 232 16.11 8.07 -33.60
N PHE A 233 15.46 9.19 -33.86
CA PHE A 233 14.42 9.37 -34.88
C PHE A 233 13.23 8.40 -34.75
N ASP A 234 12.92 7.93 -33.52
CA ASP A 234 11.76 7.08 -33.29
C ASP A 234 10.46 7.88 -33.47
N LYS A 235 9.46 7.23 -34.07
CA LYS A 235 8.11 7.80 -34.17
C LYS A 235 7.48 7.88 -32.78
N VAL A 236 7.11 9.08 -32.35
CA VAL A 236 6.37 9.32 -31.11
C VAL A 236 4.87 9.08 -31.35
N PRO A 237 4.24 8.08 -30.71
CA PRO A 237 2.80 7.88 -30.82
C PRO A 237 2.03 8.96 -30.02
N PRO A 238 0.79 9.28 -30.40
CA PRO A 238 -0.02 10.29 -29.72
C PRO A 238 -0.42 9.90 -28.28
N SER A 239 -0.38 8.61 -27.96
CA SER A 239 -0.61 8.07 -26.62
C SER A 239 0.14 6.75 -26.44
N VAL A 240 0.32 6.33 -25.19
CA VAL A 240 0.91 5.02 -24.87
C VAL A 240 0.05 3.89 -25.46
N PRO A 241 0.65 2.98 -26.26
CA PRO A 241 -0.05 1.80 -26.77
C PRO A 241 -0.58 0.91 -25.64
N SER A 242 -1.77 0.32 -25.84
CA SER A 242 -2.44 -0.47 -24.80
C SER A 242 -1.70 -1.76 -24.43
N ASP A 243 -0.94 -2.34 -25.36
CA ASP A 243 -0.06 -3.49 -25.13
C ASP A 243 1.17 -3.16 -24.28
N LYS A 244 1.53 -1.87 -24.19
CA LYS A 244 2.62 -1.36 -23.36
C LYS A 244 2.14 -0.81 -22.02
N ALA A 245 0.84 -0.71 -21.81
CA ALA A 245 0.27 -0.23 -20.55
C ALA A 245 0.65 -1.16 -19.39
N LEU A 246 1.05 -0.56 -18.27
CA LEU A 246 1.34 -1.32 -17.05
C LEU A 246 0.08 -1.95 -16.48
N LYS A 247 0.21 -3.19 -15.99
CA LYS A 247 -0.82 -3.83 -15.17
C LYS A 247 -0.51 -3.59 -13.69
N PRO A 248 -1.48 -3.15 -12.88
CA PRO A 248 -1.23 -2.93 -11.45
C PRO A 248 -0.76 -4.21 -10.78
N ILE A 249 0.16 -4.07 -9.83
CA ILE A 249 0.56 -5.14 -8.91
C ILE A 249 0.26 -4.67 -7.50
N GLN A 250 -0.40 -5.53 -6.73
CA GLN A 250 -0.57 -5.39 -5.29
C GLN A 250 0.50 -6.26 -4.61
N LEU A 251 1.13 -5.74 -3.56
CA LEU A 251 1.98 -6.55 -2.69
C LEU A 251 1.06 -7.45 -1.85
N ASN A 252 0.72 -8.61 -2.41
CA ASN A 252 -0.36 -9.50 -1.98
C ASN A 252 -0.17 -10.20 -0.62
N LYS A 253 0.81 -9.84 0.21
CA LYS A 253 0.93 -10.46 1.53
C LYS A 253 0.38 -9.52 2.59
N ILE A 254 -0.91 -9.67 2.84
CA ILE A 254 -1.49 -9.20 4.09
C ILE A 254 -0.89 -10.07 5.19
N ASP A 255 -0.40 -9.44 6.25
CA ASP A 255 -0.03 -10.17 7.45
C ASP A 255 -1.33 -10.65 8.10
N GLU A 256 -1.67 -11.92 7.88
CA GLU A 256 -2.88 -12.53 8.42
C GLU A 256 -2.91 -12.33 9.94
N PHE A 257 -3.95 -11.63 10.41
CA PHE A 257 -4.13 -11.39 11.82
C PHE A 257 -4.94 -12.53 12.42
N HIS A 258 -4.31 -13.29 13.32
CA HIS A 258 -5.00 -14.31 14.09
C HIS A 258 -5.26 -13.81 15.50
N LEU A 259 -6.52 -13.88 15.94
CA LEU A 259 -6.84 -13.74 17.35
C LEU A 259 -6.25 -14.94 18.09
N GLU A 260 -5.33 -14.69 19.01
CA GLU A 260 -4.90 -15.71 19.95
C GLU A 260 -6.12 -16.19 20.75
N GLU A 261 -6.59 -17.40 20.46
CA GLU A 261 -7.50 -18.13 21.36
C GLU A 261 -6.70 -18.48 22.61
N ARG A 262 -6.63 -17.52 23.54
CA ARG A 262 -6.16 -17.86 24.88
C ARG A 262 -7.20 -18.76 25.50
N ASP A 263 -6.78 -19.99 25.77
CA ASP A 263 -7.48 -20.92 26.64
C ASP A 263 -8.01 -20.13 27.82
N HIS A 264 -9.33 -20.18 28.02
CA HIS A 264 -9.99 -19.45 29.07
C HIS A 264 -9.21 -19.73 30.36
N LEU A 265 -8.57 -18.68 30.92
CA LEU A 265 -7.89 -18.80 32.20
C LEU A 265 -8.83 -19.57 33.10
N PRO A 266 -8.37 -20.66 33.75
CA PRO A 266 -9.23 -21.40 34.66
C PRO A 266 -9.53 -20.45 35.81
N PHE A 267 -10.63 -19.70 35.69
CA PHE A 267 -11.36 -19.14 36.82
C PHE A 267 -12.04 -20.31 37.54
N SER A 268 -11.27 -21.36 37.83
CA SER A 268 -11.59 -22.31 38.87
C SER A 268 -11.55 -21.51 40.15
N ILE A 269 -12.73 -21.11 40.61
CA ILE A 269 -12.95 -20.69 42.00
C ILE A 269 -12.21 -21.73 42.86
N PRO A 270 -11.27 -21.33 43.74
CA PRO A 270 -10.53 -22.27 44.55
C PRO A 270 -11.52 -23.06 45.42
N GLY A 271 -11.83 -24.29 45.02
CA GLY A 271 -12.82 -25.14 45.69
C GLY A 271 -13.36 -26.34 44.90
N ALA A 272 -13.38 -26.30 43.56
CA ALA A 272 -13.87 -27.42 42.76
C ALA A 272 -12.73 -28.39 42.40
N LYS A 273 -12.50 -29.40 43.24
CA LYS A 273 -11.59 -30.52 42.94
C LYS A 273 -12.19 -31.39 41.82
N SER A 274 -11.74 -31.22 40.58
CA SER A 274 -11.89 -32.24 39.54
C SER A 274 -10.54 -32.89 39.26
N ASN A 275 -10.33 -34.08 39.83
CA ASN A 275 -9.25 -35.00 39.49
C ASN A 275 -9.52 -35.59 38.11
N VAL A 276 -8.79 -35.18 37.07
CA VAL A 276 -8.47 -36.08 35.94
C VAL A 276 -7.04 -35.78 35.48
N ALA A 277 -6.14 -36.71 35.80
CA ALA A 277 -4.78 -36.76 35.30
C ALA A 277 -4.74 -37.64 34.05
N SER A 278 -4.14 -37.15 32.97
CA SER A 278 -3.50 -38.01 31.98
C SER A 278 -2.47 -37.19 31.20
N ALA A 279 -1.21 -37.43 31.53
CA ALA A 279 -0.03 -36.91 30.87
C ALA A 279 0.16 -37.55 29.49
N SER A 280 0.53 -36.74 28.50
CA SER A 280 1.13 -37.19 27.24
C SER A 280 2.57 -36.64 27.15
N PRO A 281 3.55 -37.45 26.68
CA PRO A 281 4.95 -37.06 26.61
C PRO A 281 5.22 -36.14 25.41
N PRO A 282 6.26 -35.28 25.47
CA PRO A 282 6.58 -34.35 24.39
C PRO A 282 7.24 -35.06 23.19
N PRO A 283 7.01 -34.59 21.96
CA PRO A 283 7.73 -35.08 20.79
C PRO A 283 9.20 -34.63 20.80
N SER A 284 10.05 -35.55 20.34
CA SER A 284 11.51 -35.51 20.31
C SER A 284 12.07 -34.51 19.30
N TYR A 285 13.16 -33.85 19.68
CA TYR A 285 13.91 -32.82 18.97
C TYR A 285 14.86 -33.42 17.91
N ASN A 286 14.32 -34.01 16.83
CA ASN A 286 15.13 -34.59 15.74
C ASN A 286 14.44 -34.48 14.37
N GLN A 287 14.11 -33.27 13.93
CA GLN A 287 13.72 -32.99 12.54
C GLN A 287 13.96 -31.51 12.18
N ALA A 288 15.22 -31.09 12.30
CA ALA A 288 15.71 -29.87 11.65
C ALA A 288 17.11 -30.19 11.14
N ILE A 289 17.25 -30.36 9.82
CA ILE A 289 18.45 -30.23 8.97
C ILE A 289 18.09 -30.88 7.62
N MET A 290 18.45 -30.20 6.53
CA MET A 290 18.28 -30.54 5.10
C MET A 290 17.09 -29.85 4.40
N ASN A 291 17.33 -28.63 3.93
CA ASN A 291 17.54 -28.41 2.50
C ASN A 291 17.79 -26.92 2.23
N ASP A 292 19.06 -26.56 2.12
CA ASP A 292 19.47 -25.24 1.68
C ASP A 292 20.64 -25.43 0.72
N SER A 293 20.35 -25.60 -0.57
CA SER A 293 21.30 -25.63 -1.69
C SER A 293 20.55 -25.79 -3.02
N GLN A 294 20.06 -24.71 -3.61
CA GLN A 294 19.99 -24.50 -5.08
C GLN A 294 19.21 -23.23 -5.44
N ILE A 295 19.82 -22.04 -5.26
CA ILE A 295 19.45 -20.86 -6.07
C ILE A 295 20.73 -20.10 -6.44
N ALA A 296 21.49 -20.65 -7.38
CA ALA A 296 22.55 -19.95 -8.08
C ALA A 296 22.62 -20.47 -9.52
N ALA A 297 21.73 -19.95 -10.37
CA ALA A 297 21.84 -19.83 -11.84
C ALA A 297 20.43 -19.89 -12.47
N ASN A 298 19.74 -18.75 -12.53
CA ASN A 298 18.74 -18.46 -13.57
C ASN A 298 18.26 -17.01 -13.44
N ASN A 299 19.05 -16.09 -14.00
CA ASN A 299 18.81 -14.65 -13.88
C ASN A 299 18.31 -14.01 -15.17
N ARG A 300 17.54 -14.74 -16.00
CA ARG A 300 17.08 -14.20 -17.29
C ARG A 300 15.59 -14.30 -17.63
N ASN A 301 14.73 -14.86 -16.78
CA ASN A 301 13.27 -14.83 -16.98
C ASN A 301 12.51 -14.87 -15.64
N ARG A 302 12.82 -13.97 -14.70
CA ARG A 302 12.01 -13.84 -13.48
C ARG A 302 10.73 -13.08 -13.79
N SER A 303 9.57 -13.64 -13.43
CA SER A 303 8.29 -12.97 -13.57
C SER A 303 8.23 -11.74 -12.64
N ASP A 304 7.44 -10.73 -12.99
CA ASP A 304 7.21 -9.58 -12.08
C ASP A 304 6.67 -10.03 -10.72
N SER A 305 5.89 -11.12 -10.70
CA SER A 305 5.40 -11.75 -9.48
C SER A 305 6.53 -12.29 -8.60
N ASP A 306 7.57 -12.88 -9.23
CA ASP A 306 8.73 -13.40 -8.51
C ASP A 306 9.57 -12.26 -7.93
N LEU A 307 9.73 -11.16 -8.69
CA LEU A 307 10.43 -9.96 -8.21
C LEU A 307 9.67 -9.28 -7.07
N ALA A 308 8.34 -9.20 -7.14
CA ALA A 308 7.52 -8.66 -6.07
C ALA A 308 7.61 -9.53 -4.80
N ARG A 309 7.64 -10.86 -4.94
CA ARG A 309 7.82 -11.79 -3.82
C ARG A 309 9.22 -11.68 -3.20
N GLU A 310 10.27 -11.63 -4.01
CA GLU A 310 11.64 -11.44 -3.55
C GLU A 310 11.81 -10.09 -2.82
N LEU A 311 11.23 -9.02 -3.37
CA LEU A 311 11.23 -7.72 -2.72
C LEU A 311 10.56 -7.79 -1.34
N HIS A 312 9.41 -8.46 -1.26
CA HIS A 312 8.71 -8.66 -0.01
C HIS A 312 9.54 -9.47 1.00
N GLU A 313 10.20 -10.54 0.57
CA GLU A 313 11.12 -11.33 1.41
C GLU A 313 12.32 -10.50 1.90
N LYS A 314 12.89 -9.64 1.06
CA LYS A 314 13.98 -8.72 1.45
C LYS A 314 13.53 -7.69 2.49
N LEU A 315 12.36 -7.09 2.29
CA LEU A 315 11.79 -6.12 3.25
C LEU A 315 11.49 -6.78 4.60
N ASN A 316 11.20 -8.08 4.61
CA ASN A 316 10.96 -8.83 5.85
C ASN A 316 12.24 -9.33 6.53
N SER A 317 13.29 -9.66 5.79
CA SER A 317 14.54 -10.24 6.33
C SER A 317 15.59 -9.21 6.77
N GLU A 318 15.57 -7.97 6.27
CA GLU A 318 16.55 -6.94 6.63
C GLU A 318 16.51 -6.49 8.12
N THR A 319 15.56 -6.97 8.93
CA THR A 319 15.44 -6.64 10.37
C THR A 319 16.33 -7.45 11.32
N ASP A 320 16.98 -8.54 10.88
CA ASP A 320 17.75 -9.40 11.80
C ASP A 320 19.26 -9.07 11.88
N HIS A 321 19.76 -8.09 11.11
CA HIS A 321 21.20 -7.79 11.05
C HIS A 321 21.62 -6.35 11.39
N SER A 322 20.73 -5.48 11.86
CA SER A 322 21.12 -4.15 12.35
C SER A 322 21.39 -4.12 13.86
N SER A 323 22.32 -4.97 14.32
CA SER A 323 22.98 -4.75 15.62
C SER A 323 24.38 -4.16 15.41
N PHE A 324 24.53 -2.92 15.88
CA PHE A 324 25.75 -2.37 16.46
C PHE A 324 27.04 -2.34 15.60
N HIS A 325 27.23 -1.26 14.85
CA HIS A 325 28.53 -0.60 14.76
C HIS A 325 28.37 0.92 14.60
N GLY A 326 28.38 1.61 15.73
CA GLY A 326 28.58 3.05 15.84
C GLY A 326 29.70 3.31 16.82
N SER A 327 30.94 3.37 16.32
CA SER A 327 32.09 3.93 17.02
C SER A 327 32.84 4.81 16.02
N ALA A 328 32.58 6.11 16.11
CA ALA A 328 33.50 7.22 15.85
C ALA A 328 32.80 8.51 16.28
#